data_AF-A0A2P4S3I8-F1
#
_entry.id   AF-A0A2P4S3I8-F1
#
_cell.length_a   1.000
_cell.length_b   1.000
_cell.length_c   1.000
_cell.angle_alpha   90.00
_cell.angle_beta   90.00
_cell.angle_gamma   90.00
#
_symmetry.space_group_name_H-M   'P 1'
#
loop_
_entity.id
_entity.type
_entity.pdbx_description
1 polymer ?
#
loop_
_entity_poly.entity_id
_entity_poly.type
_entity_poly.pdbx_seq_one_letter_code
_entity_poly.pdbx_strand_id
1 'polypeptide(L)'
;MRQCRAAGLSGLAAVLLVAVSRAEVQQEPSAETSEGTGINITCSHPNIQSNEYIQWYRQLPGRGPAFLVSAVKGTKKAPDPE
;
A
#
# COMPACT_ATOMS: atom_id res chain seq x y z
N MET A 1 -40.71 30.34 43.97
CA MET A 1 -40.06 29.30 43.13
C MET A 1 -39.69 29.95 41.80
N ARG A 2 -38.40 30.19 41.54
CA ARG A 2 -37.92 30.71 40.25
C ARG A 2 -37.06 29.63 39.61
N GLN A 3 -37.59 29.01 38.56
CA GLN A 3 -36.88 28.02 37.75
C GLN A 3 -35.88 28.75 36.85
N CYS A 4 -34.59 28.51 37.07
CA CYS A 4 -33.56 28.91 36.12
C CYS A 4 -33.48 27.82 35.04
N ARG A 5 -33.84 28.16 33.80
CA ARG A 5 -33.59 27.28 32.64
C ARG A 5 -32.12 27.42 32.24
N ALA A 6 -31.36 26.33 32.37
CA ALA A 6 -30.02 26.25 31.81
C ALA A 6 -30.13 26.12 30.29
N ALA A 7 -29.57 27.08 29.55
CA ALA A 7 -29.42 26.99 28.10
C ALA A 7 -28.32 25.95 27.81
N GLY A 8 -28.70 24.84 27.17
CA GLY A 8 -27.75 23.81 26.74
C GLY A 8 -26.83 24.36 25.67
N LEU A 9 -25.53 24.45 25.96
CA LEU A 9 -24.50 24.67 24.96
C LEU A 9 -24.28 23.34 24.21
N SER A 10 -24.90 23.24 23.03
CA SER A 10 -24.59 22.17 22.08
C SER A 10 -23.15 22.33 21.61
N GLY A 11 -22.24 21.52 22.17
CA GLY A 11 -20.85 21.48 21.75
C GLY A 11 -20.75 20.92 20.33
N LEU A 12 -20.19 21.70 19.41
CA LEU A 12 -19.86 21.25 18.07
C LEU A 12 -18.67 20.28 18.15
N ALA A 13 -18.94 18.97 18.04
CA ALA A 13 -17.88 17.98 17.87
C ALA A 13 -17.31 18.09 16.45
N ALA A 14 -16.09 18.63 16.32
CA ALA A 14 -15.37 18.62 15.07
C ALA A 14 -14.83 17.21 14.79
N VAL A 15 -15.44 16.51 13.83
CA VAL A 15 -14.97 15.20 13.35
C VAL A 15 -13.92 15.44 12.26
N LEU A 16 -12.65 15.11 12.55
CA LEU A 16 -11.60 15.11 11.53
C LEU A 16 -11.73 13.85 10.68
N LEU A 17 -12.15 14.01 9.43
CA LEU A 17 -12.17 12.93 8.44
C LEU A 17 -10.78 12.77 7.82
N VAL A 18 -10.10 11.68 8.13
CA VAL A 18 -8.87 11.28 7.42
C VAL A 18 -9.27 10.39 6.25
N ALA A 19 -9.03 10.86 5.03
CA ALA A 19 -9.18 10.05 3.83
C ALA A 19 -7.91 9.20 3.62
N VAL A 20 -8.06 7.87 3.67
CA VAL A 20 -7.00 6.93 3.28
C VAL A 20 -7.22 6.56 1.83
N SER A 21 -6.29 6.95 0.94
CA SER A 21 -6.25 6.44 -0.43
C SER A 21 -5.27 5.26 -0.51
N ARG A 22 -5.75 4.09 -0.96
CA ARG A 22 -4.84 3.03 -1.41
C ARG A 22 -4.38 3.35 -2.83
N ALA A 23 -3.10 3.15 -3.12
CA ALA A 23 -2.66 3.02 -4.51
C ALA A 23 -3.45 1.89 -5.17
N GLU A 24 -3.77 2.02 -6.47
CA GLU A 24 -4.52 1.02 -7.24
C GLU A 24 -3.66 -0.21 -7.61
N VAL A 25 -2.83 -0.65 -6.67
CA VAL A 25 -1.97 -1.82 -6.81
C VAL A 25 -2.57 -2.96 -5.99
N GLN A 26 -2.78 -4.10 -6.63
CA GLN A 26 -3.25 -5.32 -6.00
C GLN A 26 -2.11 -6.34 -6.04
N GLN A 27 -1.77 -6.89 -4.88
CA GLN A 27 -0.78 -7.95 -4.71
C GLN A 27 -1.34 -8.94 -3.71
N GLU A 28 -0.93 -10.19 -3.85
CA GLU A 28 -1.21 -11.24 -2.88
C GLU A 28 -0.58 -10.85 -1.53
N PRO A 29 -1.34 -10.87 -0.42
CA PRO A 29 -0.82 -10.43 0.88
C PRO A 29 0.33 -11.28 1.42
N SER A 30 0.42 -12.54 0.97
CA SER A 30 1.38 -13.52 1.44
C SER A 30 1.68 -14.53 0.35
N ALA A 31 2.92 -15.00 0.32
CA ALA A 31 3.36 -16.11 -0.50
C ALA A 31 4.44 -16.88 0.27
N GLU A 32 4.37 -18.21 0.24
CA GLU A 32 5.30 -19.09 0.93
C GLU A 32 5.94 -20.06 -0.07
N THR A 33 7.20 -20.39 0.14
CA THR A 33 7.96 -21.33 -0.69
C THR A 33 8.98 -22.06 0.19
N SER A 34 9.53 -23.17 -0.28
CA SER A 34 10.63 -23.84 0.41
C SER A 34 11.97 -23.13 0.14
N GLU A 35 12.90 -23.24 1.08
CA GLU A 35 14.27 -22.74 0.89
C GLU A 35 14.90 -23.33 -0.39
N GLY A 36 15.58 -22.49 -1.17
CA GLY A 36 16.16 -22.86 -2.45
C GLY A 36 15.17 -22.91 -3.63
N THR A 37 13.87 -22.73 -3.39
CA THR A 37 12.85 -22.69 -4.45
C THR A 37 12.47 -21.24 -4.78
N GLY A 38 12.51 -20.87 -6.05
CA GLY A 38 12.06 -19.57 -6.52
C GLY A 38 10.57 -19.34 -6.26
N ILE A 39 10.18 -18.10 -6.00
CA ILE A 39 8.78 -17.70 -5.78
C ILE A 39 8.36 -16.64 -6.79
N ASN A 40 7.09 -16.68 -7.20
CA ASN A 40 6.50 -15.66 -8.05
C ASN A 40 5.56 -14.78 -7.23
N ILE A 41 5.87 -13.48 -7.13
CA ILE A 41 5.01 -12.49 -6.48
C ILE A 41 4.31 -11.69 -7.58
N THR A 42 2.98 -11.75 -7.60
CA THR A 42 2.17 -11.10 -8.62
C THR A 42 1.72 -9.70 -8.18
N CYS A 43 1.52 -8.84 -9.17
CA CYS A 43 1.08 -7.47 -8.99
C CYS A 43 0.19 -7.08 -10.17
N SER A 44 -1.02 -6.61 -9.90
CA SER A 44 -1.88 -5.97 -10.89
C SER A 44 -2.03 -4.48 -10.59
N HIS A 45 -1.80 -3.68 -11.63
CA HIS A 45 -2.04 -2.25 -11.63
C HIS A 45 -2.89 -1.93 -12.87
N PRO A 46 -4.23 -1.98 -12.79
CA PRO A 46 -5.12 -1.97 -13.96
C PRO A 46 -4.97 -0.70 -14.81
N ASN A 47 -4.73 0.44 -14.17
CA ASN A 47 -4.66 1.75 -14.83
C ASN A 47 -3.23 2.22 -15.17
N ILE A 48 -2.23 1.33 -15.08
CA ILE A 48 -0.84 1.71 -15.36
C ILE A 48 -0.63 1.99 -16.86
N GLN A 49 0.01 3.12 -17.16
CA GLN A 49 0.43 3.48 -18.50
C GLN A 49 1.62 2.63 -18.94
N SER A 50 1.80 2.43 -20.25
CA SER A 50 2.86 1.56 -20.76
C SER A 50 4.28 2.09 -20.53
N ASN A 51 4.42 3.40 -20.30
CA ASN A 51 5.68 4.09 -20.02
C ASN A 51 5.93 4.30 -18.51
N GLU A 52 5.01 3.87 -17.65
CA GLU A 52 5.18 3.95 -16.19
C GLU A 52 5.98 2.75 -15.67
N TYR A 53 6.85 3.03 -14.71
CA TYR A 53 7.70 2.03 -14.08
C TYR A 53 7.01 1.41 -12.87
N ILE A 54 6.95 0.08 -12.83
CA ILE A 54 6.68 -0.71 -11.63
C ILE A 54 8.01 -0.98 -10.95
N GLN A 55 8.14 -0.56 -9.70
CA GLN A 55 9.34 -0.77 -8.88
C GLN A 55 9.05 -1.77 -7.78
N TRP A 56 9.93 -2.77 -7.65
CA TRP A 56 9.86 -3.78 -6.59
C TRP A 56 10.88 -3.49 -5.51
N TYR A 57 10.43 -3.54 -4.26
CA TYR A 57 11.26 -3.34 -3.07
C TYR A 57 11.09 -4.53 -2.12
N ARG A 58 12.16 -4.88 -1.41
CA ARG A 58 12.15 -5.83 -0.29
C ARG A 58 12.41 -5.08 1.00
N GLN A 59 11.58 -5.32 2.01
CA GLN A 59 11.83 -4.84 3.36
C GLN A 59 11.94 -6.01 4.32
N LEU A 60 13.07 -6.12 5.01
CA LEU A 60 13.25 -7.08 6.11
C LEU A 60 12.93 -6.38 7.44
N PRO A 61 12.51 -7.12 8.48
CA PRO A 61 12.28 -6.55 9.80
C PRO A 61 13.46 -5.72 10.30
N GLY A 62 13.18 -4.50 10.77
CA GLY A 62 14.20 -3.57 11.28
C GLY A 62 15.08 -2.88 10.22
N ARG A 63 14.78 -3.04 8.92
CA ARG A 63 15.53 -2.40 7.83
C ARG A 63 14.66 -1.47 6.98
N GLY A 64 15.32 -0.54 6.28
CA GLY A 64 14.67 0.26 5.25
C GLY A 64 14.34 -0.56 3.99
N PRO A 65 13.50 -0.02 3.08
CA PRO A 65 13.23 -0.65 1.79
C PRO A 65 14.52 -0.78 0.95
N ALA A 66 14.75 -1.97 0.39
CA ALA A 66 15.82 -2.25 -0.55
C ALA A 66 15.24 -2.46 -1.94
N PHE A 67 15.73 -1.70 -2.93
CA PHE A 67 15.31 -1.86 -4.32
C PHE A 67 15.73 -3.22 -4.88
N LEU A 68 14.84 -3.86 -5.64
CA LEU A 68 15.08 -5.13 -6.32
C LEU A 68 15.19 -4.95 -7.83
N VAL A 69 14.11 -4.47 -8.45
CA VAL A 69 13.98 -4.39 -9.91
C VAL A 69 12.92 -3.37 -10.30
N SER A 70 13.07 -2.79 -11.50
CA SER A 70 12.06 -1.95 -12.13
C SER A 70 11.72 -2.48 -13.53
N ALA A 71 10.44 -2.48 -13.88
CA ALA A 71 9.95 -2.93 -15.17
C ALA A 71 8.85 -2.00 -15.68
N VAL A 72 8.64 -1.94 -17.00
CA VAL A 72 7.46 -1.26 -17.58
C VAL A 72 6.52 -2.31 -18.17
N LYS A 73 5.25 -1.95 -18.36
CA LYS A 73 4.25 -2.87 -18.92
C LYS A 73 4.72 -3.41 -20.28
N GLY A 74 4.76 -4.73 -20.43
CA GLY A 74 5.18 -5.40 -21.67
C GLY A 74 6.67 -5.75 -21.75
N THR A 75 7.50 -5.39 -20.76
CA THR A 75 8.87 -5.91 -20.70
C THR A 75 8.86 -7.38 -20.27
N LYS A 76 9.45 -8.25 -21.09
CA LYS A 76 9.82 -9.60 -20.65
C LYS A 76 11.31 -9.62 -20.34
N LYS A 77 11.67 -9.53 -19.05
CA LYS A 77 12.76 -10.29 -18.39
C LYS A 77 13.02 -9.83 -16.94
N ALA A 78 13.15 -10.81 -16.05
CA ALA A 78 14.01 -10.81 -14.85
C ALA A 78 14.38 -12.29 -14.58
N PRO A 79 15.65 -12.70 -14.68
CA PRO A 79 16.56 -12.96 -13.53
C PRO A 79 18.01 -12.45 -13.78
N ASP A 80 19.00 -12.43 -12.87
CA ASP A 80 19.31 -13.35 -11.75
C ASP A 80 19.92 -12.61 -10.53
N PRO A 81 19.42 -12.85 -9.30
CA PRO A 81 20.19 -12.60 -8.08
C PRO A 81 20.65 -13.93 -7.45
N GLU A 82 21.97 -14.12 -7.32
CA GLU A 82 22.61 -15.12 -6.44
C GLU A 82 22.29 -14.87 -4.96
#